data_AF-A0A9W6G0U1-F1
#
_entry.id   AF-A0A9W6G0U1-F1
#
_cell.length_a   1.000
_cell.length_b   1.000
_cell.length_c   1.000
_cell.angle_alpha   90.00
_cell.angle_beta   90.00
_cell.angle_gamma   90.00
#
_symmetry.space_group_name_H-M   'P 1'
#
loop_
_entity.id
_entity.type
_entity.pdbx_description
1 polymer ?
#
loop_
_entity_poly.entity_id
_entity_poly.type
_entity_poly.pdbx_seq_one_letter_code
_entity_poly.pdbx_strand_id
1 'polypeptide(L)'
;MSRFVLIIPFGALTLMLAACSSFPWLTKEEPAATSVPTAKNRCLLESEDCPPRKMTITELIDGLKHEIARGEAVYTPAELRKLENKLSDYEVMYDRLMYGNND
;
A
#
# COMPACT_ATOMS: atom_id res chain seq x y z
N MET A 1 -3.55 -33.51 -10.57
CA MET A 1 -3.36 -34.34 -9.37
C MET A 1 -2.14 -35.22 -9.62
N SER A 2 -0.99 -34.78 -9.13
CA SER A 2 0.29 -35.47 -9.30
C SER A 2 0.74 -35.97 -7.93
N ARG A 3 0.91 -37.28 -7.79
CA ARG A 3 1.37 -37.95 -6.56
C ARG A 3 2.36 -39.05 -6.93
N PHE A 4 3.57 -38.65 -7.29
CA PHE A 4 4.71 -39.57 -7.31
C PHE A 4 5.40 -39.49 -5.96
N VAL A 5 4.99 -40.42 -5.09
CA VAL A 5 5.66 -40.72 -3.83
C VAL A 5 6.94 -41.48 -4.19
N LEU A 6 8.09 -40.80 -4.12
CA LEU A 6 9.40 -41.43 -4.24
C LEU A 6 9.96 -41.63 -2.83
N ILE A 7 9.85 -42.88 -2.40
CA ILE A 7 10.44 -43.44 -1.19
C ILE A 7 11.97 -43.44 -1.37
N ILE A 8 12.69 -42.65 -0.59
CA ILE A 8 14.16 -42.71 -0.51
C ILE A 8 14.50 -43.52 0.74
N PRO A 9 15.15 -44.69 0.61
CA PRO A 9 15.43 -45.54 1.76
C PRO A 9 16.57 -44.97 2.61
N PHE A 10 16.37 -45.05 3.91
CA PHE A 10 17.37 -44.85 4.95
C PHE A 10 18.57 -45.78 4.74
N GLY A 11 19.79 -45.25 4.88
CA GLY A 11 20.93 -46.02 5.41
C GLY A 11 22.21 -46.03 4.59
N ALA A 12 23.08 -45.05 4.85
CA ALA A 12 24.55 -45.17 4.87
C ALA A 12 25.08 -43.76 5.22
N LEU A 13 25.28 -43.41 6.50
CA LEU A 13 26.50 -43.68 7.27
C LEU A 13 27.79 -43.46 6.47
N THR A 14 28.19 -42.21 6.30
CA THR A 14 29.61 -41.83 6.20
C THR A 14 29.88 -40.65 7.11
N LEU A 15 30.62 -40.96 8.18
CA LEU A 15 31.14 -40.09 9.23
C LEU A 15 32.58 -39.71 8.84
N MET A 16 32.84 -38.44 8.52
CA MET A 16 34.15 -37.75 8.60
C MET A 16 33.91 -36.25 8.32
N LEU A 17 33.91 -35.37 9.34
CA LEU A 17 35.04 -34.70 10.01
C LEU A 17 35.80 -33.67 9.15
N ALA A 18 35.96 -32.47 9.74
CA ALA A 18 36.84 -31.35 9.39
C ALA A 18 36.30 -30.29 8.40
N ALA A 19 35.74 -29.20 8.95
CA ALA A 19 36.48 -27.93 9.13
C ALA A 19 35.54 -26.83 9.64
N CYS A 20 35.84 -26.30 10.83
CA CYS A 20 35.30 -25.03 11.29
C CYS A 20 35.85 -23.91 10.39
N SER A 21 35.05 -23.41 9.45
CA SER A 21 35.21 -22.05 8.93
C SER A 21 34.07 -21.22 9.50
N SER A 22 34.39 -20.56 10.60
CA SER A 22 33.70 -19.40 11.17
C SER A 22 33.03 -18.56 10.09
N PHE A 23 31.72 -18.71 9.91
CA PHE A 23 30.91 -17.74 9.19
C PHE A 23 30.50 -16.64 10.18
N PRO A 24 31.05 -15.42 10.02
CA PRO A 24 30.65 -14.30 10.84
C PRO A 24 29.22 -13.93 10.47
N TRP A 25 28.48 -13.45 11.47
CA TRP A 25 27.35 -12.57 11.28
C TRP A 25 26.20 -13.11 10.42
N LEU A 26 25.30 -13.80 11.13
CA LEU A 26 23.88 -13.67 10.87
C LEU A 26 23.51 -12.18 11.03
N THR A 27 23.60 -11.43 9.94
CA THR A 27 23.04 -10.09 9.83
C THR A 27 21.55 -10.22 10.10
N LYS A 28 21.09 -9.56 11.15
CA LYS A 28 19.69 -9.20 11.36
C LYS A 28 19.21 -8.58 10.05
N GLU A 29 18.46 -9.35 9.27
CA GLU A 29 17.69 -8.85 8.14
C GLU A 29 16.60 -7.97 8.75
N GLU A 30 16.97 -6.75 9.11
CA GLU A 30 16.00 -5.70 9.32
C GLU A 30 15.39 -5.47 7.95
N PRO A 31 14.10 -5.80 7.74
CA PRO A 31 13.47 -5.52 6.48
C PRO A 31 13.62 -4.03 6.30
N ALA A 32 14.36 -3.64 5.26
CA ALA A 32 14.52 -2.25 4.88
C ALA A 32 13.12 -1.66 4.85
N ALA A 33 12.80 -0.87 5.88
CA ALA A 33 11.60 -0.08 5.93
C ALA A 33 11.77 0.88 4.76
N THR A 34 11.27 0.46 3.61
CA THR A 34 10.98 1.34 2.50
C THR A 34 9.92 2.24 3.10
N SER A 35 10.37 3.39 3.60
CA SER A 35 9.55 4.40 4.23
C SER A 35 8.54 4.81 3.17
N VAL A 36 7.38 4.17 3.18
CA VAL A 36 6.21 4.65 2.46
C VAL A 36 6.11 6.11 2.86
N PRO A 37 6.16 7.06 1.93
CA PRO A 37 6.19 8.46 2.28
C PRO A 37 4.97 8.74 3.16
N THR A 38 5.20 8.93 4.45
CA THR A 38 4.20 9.32 5.46
C THR A 38 3.76 10.76 5.27
N ALA A 39 4.28 11.43 4.22
CA ALA A 39 3.84 12.73 3.81
C ALA A 39 2.35 12.72 3.44
N LYS A 40 1.67 13.78 3.86
CA LYS A 40 0.28 14.08 3.52
C LYS A 40 0.19 14.50 2.06
N ASN A 41 -0.92 14.17 1.42
CA ASN A 41 -1.25 14.69 0.11
C ASN A 41 -1.85 16.11 0.25
N ARG A 42 -0.98 17.12 0.23
CA ARG A 42 -1.35 18.53 0.39
C ARG A 42 -2.31 19.03 -0.69
N CYS A 43 -2.25 18.45 -1.89
CA CYS A 43 -3.16 18.82 -2.97
C CYS A 43 -4.60 18.42 -2.66
N LEU A 44 -4.84 17.18 -2.23
CA LEU A 44 -6.19 16.73 -1.91
C LEU A 44 -6.71 17.34 -0.60
N LEU A 45 -5.83 17.53 0.38
CA LEU A 45 -6.19 18.08 1.68
C LEU A 45 -6.45 19.60 1.64
N GLU A 46 -5.56 20.37 1.02
CA GLU A 46 -5.48 21.84 1.12
C GLU A 46 -5.47 22.55 -0.23
N SER A 47 -5.47 21.82 -1.34
CA SER A 47 -5.32 22.38 -2.69
C SER A 47 -3.96 23.06 -2.93
N GLU A 48 -2.93 22.64 -2.20
CA GLU A 48 -1.55 23.09 -2.32
C GLU A 48 -0.67 22.03 -3.01
N ASP A 49 0.43 22.43 -3.66
CA ASP A 49 1.36 21.50 -4.34
C ASP A 49 0.67 20.53 -5.31
N CYS A 50 -0.38 21.01 -5.99
CA CYS A 50 -1.11 20.22 -6.96
C CYS A 50 -0.31 20.02 -8.27
N PRO A 51 -0.55 18.90 -8.98
CA PRO A 51 0.01 18.70 -10.31
C PRO A 51 -0.32 19.89 -11.23
N PRO A 52 0.57 20.25 -12.18
CA PRO A 52 0.32 21.35 -13.10
C PRO A 52 -0.84 21.06 -14.06
N ARG A 53 -1.16 19.77 -14.28
CA ARG A 53 -2.34 19.36 -15.03
C ARG A 53 -3.56 19.34 -14.11
N LYS A 54 -4.71 19.76 -14.64
CA LYS A 54 -5.99 19.55 -13.95
C LYS A 54 -6.27 18.06 -13.81
N MET A 55 -6.56 17.61 -12.60
CA MET A 55 -7.03 16.25 -12.34
C MET A 55 -8.48 16.09 -12.79
N THR A 56 -8.82 14.89 -13.28
CA THR A 56 -10.20 14.53 -13.58
C THR A 56 -10.98 14.28 -12.29
N ILE A 57 -12.31 14.29 -12.38
CA ILE A 57 -13.16 13.97 -11.22
C ILE A 57 -12.94 12.54 -10.70
N THR A 58 -12.66 11.58 -11.58
CA THR A 58 -12.36 10.20 -11.18
C THR A 58 -11.00 10.09 -10.50
N GLU A 59 -9.97 10.78 -11.02
CA GLU A 59 -8.65 10.86 -10.36
C GLU A 59 -8.76 11.47 -8.95
N LEU A 60 -9.60 12.48 -8.78
CA LEU A 60 -9.87 13.09 -7.48
C LEU A 60 -10.55 12.12 -6.51
N ILE A 61 -11.59 11.41 -6.96
CA ILE A 61 -12.31 10.40 -6.15
C ILE A 61 -11.37 9.28 -5.71
N ASP A 62 -10.61 8.72 -6.66
CA ASP A 62 -9.69 7.62 -6.38
C ASP A 62 -8.56 8.06 -5.45
N GLY A 63 -8.02 9.26 -5.66
CA GLY A 63 -7.02 9.86 -4.78
C GLY A 63 -7.56 10.06 -3.36
N LEU A 64 -8.77 10.59 -3.20
CA LEU A 64 -9.37 10.80 -1.88
C LEU A 64 -9.63 9.49 -1.15
N LYS A 65 -10.16 8.46 -1.85
CA LYS A 65 -10.34 7.11 -1.29
C LYS A 65 -9.02 6.53 -0.81
N HIS A 66 -7.96 6.70 -1.60
CA HIS A 66 -6.63 6.24 -1.23
C HIS A 66 -6.12 6.93 0.06
N GLU A 67 -6.21 8.25 0.14
CA GLU A 67 -5.72 9.00 1.31
C GLU A 67 -6.54 8.72 2.57
N ILE A 68 -7.86 8.59 2.46
CA ILE A 68 -8.73 8.21 3.60
C ILE A 68 -8.35 6.81 4.12
N ALA A 69 -8.04 5.86 3.23
CA ALA A 69 -7.61 4.52 3.62
C ALA A 69 -6.29 4.50 4.40
N ARG A 70 -5.45 5.55 4.30
CA ARG A 70 -4.24 5.70 5.12
C ARG A 70 -4.57 6.04 6.58
N GLY A 71 -5.76 6.59 6.84
CA GLY A 71 -6.31 6.79 8.17
C GLY A 71 -5.45 7.66 9.10
N GLU A 72 -5.59 7.42 10.40
CA GLU A 72 -4.94 8.20 11.45
C GLU A 72 -3.42 8.01 11.52
N ALA A 73 -2.86 7.07 10.76
CA ALA A 73 -1.42 6.91 10.63
C ALA A 73 -0.74 8.11 9.95
N VAL A 74 -1.52 8.91 9.20
CA VAL A 74 -1.02 10.04 8.39
C VAL A 74 -1.80 11.32 8.66
N TYR A 75 -3.09 11.19 8.91
CA TYR A 75 -4.01 12.33 9.04
C TYR A 75 -4.57 12.43 10.45
N THR A 76 -4.87 13.64 10.90
CA THR A 76 -5.70 13.83 12.09
C THR A 76 -7.17 13.50 11.79
N PRO A 77 -7.99 13.21 12.82
CA PRO A 77 -9.43 12.98 12.62
C PRO A 77 -10.14 14.15 11.94
N ALA A 78 -9.69 15.39 12.19
CA ALA A 78 -10.24 16.58 11.54
C ALA A 78 -9.89 16.64 10.04
N GLU A 79 -8.68 16.22 9.68
CA GLU A 79 -8.23 16.16 8.29
C GLU A 79 -8.91 15.02 7.52
N LEU A 80 -9.08 13.85 8.13
CA LEU A 80 -9.84 12.75 7.54
C LEU A 80 -11.27 13.16 7.22
N ARG A 81 -11.95 13.82 8.16
CA ARG A 81 -13.29 14.39 7.91
C ARG A 81 -13.30 15.38 6.75
N LYS A 82 -12.24 16.16 6.56
CA LYS A 82 -12.11 17.09 5.42
C LYS A 82 -11.99 16.32 4.10
N LEU A 83 -11.21 15.25 4.07
CA LEU A 83 -11.06 14.38 2.90
C LEU A 83 -12.36 13.65 2.58
N GLU A 84 -13.06 13.13 3.59
CA GLU A 84 -14.37 12.46 3.46
C GLU A 84 -15.44 13.40 2.89
N ASN A 85 -15.52 14.64 3.40
CA ASN A 85 -16.46 15.64 2.86
C ASN A 85 -16.17 15.93 1.39
N LYS A 86 -14.88 16.13 1.03
CA LYS A 86 -14.47 16.31 -0.37
C LYS A 86 -14.84 15.12 -1.24
N LEU A 87 -14.65 13.89 -0.73
CA LEU A 87 -15.01 12.68 -1.45
C LEU A 87 -16.50 12.65 -1.75
N SER A 88 -17.33 12.90 -0.73
CA SER A 88 -18.79 12.98 -0.89
C SER A 88 -19.20 14.01 -1.94
N ASP A 89 -18.60 15.20 -1.92
CA ASP A 89 -18.91 16.25 -2.89
C ASP A 89 -18.60 15.81 -4.32
N TYR A 90 -17.42 15.21 -4.54
CA TYR A 90 -17.03 14.75 -5.88
C TYR A 90 -17.84 13.54 -6.35
N GLU A 91 -18.24 12.62 -5.48
CA GLU A 91 -19.13 11.51 -5.86
C GLU A 91 -20.50 12.03 -6.29
N VAL A 92 -21.08 12.98 -5.55
CA VAL A 92 -22.34 13.63 -5.95
C VAL A 92 -22.21 14.37 -7.29
N MET A 93 -21.10 15.09 -7.50
CA MET A 93 -20.83 15.74 -8.78
C MET A 93 -20.68 14.73 -9.90
N TYR A 94 -19.98 13.62 -9.66
CA TYR A 94 -19.78 12.56 -10.63
C TYR A 94 -21.11 11.93 -11.04
N ASP A 95 -21.95 11.60 -10.07
CA ASP A 95 -23.26 11.02 -10.32
C ASP A 95 -24.15 11.98 -11.13
N ARG A 96 -24.10 13.28 -10.82
CA ARG A 96 -24.81 14.29 -11.63
C ARG A 96 -24.27 14.37 -13.06
N LEU A 97 -22.96 14.29 -13.26
CA LEU A 97 -22.37 14.33 -14.60
C LEU A 97 -22.69 13.08 -15.43
N MET A 98 -22.78 11.92 -14.79
CA MET A 98 -23.01 10.64 -15.48
C MET A 98 -24.49 10.31 -15.67
N TYR A 99 -25.34 10.71 -14.74
CA TYR A 99 -26.75 10.27 -14.67
C TYR A 99 -27.76 11.43 -14.58
N GLY A 100 -27.30 12.68 -14.65
CA GLY A 100 -28.12 13.89 -14.54
C GLY A 100 -29.07 14.11 -15.72
N ASN A 101 -30.18 13.37 -15.69
CA ASN A 101 -31.42 13.59 -16.44
C ASN A 101 -32.60 12.87 -15.74
N ASN A 102 -32.68 12.95 -14.41
CA ASN A 102 -33.82 12.42 -13.65
C ASN A 102 -34.19 13.40 -12.53
N ASP A 103 -34.70 14.57 -12.94
CA ASP A 103 -35.54 15.42 -12.09
C ASP A 103 -37.01 15.00 -12.25
#